data_AF-A0A954A6F3-F1
#
_entry.id   AF-A0A954A6F3-F1
#
_cell.length_a   1.000
_cell.length_b   1.000
_cell.length_c   1.000
_cell.angle_alpha   90.00
_cell.angle_beta   90.00
_cell.angle_gamma   90.00
#
_symmetry.space_group_name_H-M   'P 1'
#
loop_
_entity.id
_entity.type
_entity.pdbx_description
1 polymer ?
#
loop_
_entity_poly.entity_id
_entity_poly.type
_entity_poly.pdbx_seq_one_letter_code
_entity_poly.pdbx_strand_id
1 'polypeptide(L)' 'MRFKKKANLVTDDTVINYKDIDTLLKFMTPQGKLMPRRRIGCDAKTQHRIRTAILRARTLGLLPYGN' A
#
# COMPACT_ATOMS: atom_id res chain seq x y z
N MET A 1 20.62 11.68 9.03
CA MET A 1 20.11 10.29 9.13
C MET A 1 19.54 9.87 7.76
N ARG A 2 20.28 9.10 6.95
CA ARG A 2 19.86 8.68 5.59
C ARG A 2 19.13 7.32 5.69
N PHE A 3 17.80 7.34 5.62
CA PHE A 3 17.02 6.10 5.49
C PHE A 3 17.37 5.42 4.15
N LYS A 4 18.02 4.25 4.21
CA LYS A 4 18.45 3.47 3.04
C LYS A 4 17.27 3.21 2.10
N LYS A 5 17.44 3.52 0.80
CA LYS A 5 16.51 3.18 -0.28
C LYS A 5 16.54 1.65 -0.46
N LYS A 6 15.45 0.94 -0.14
CA LYS A 6 15.35 -0.52 -0.25
C LYS A 6 13.97 -0.94 -0.78
N ALA A 7 14.03 -1.91 -1.70
CA ALA A 7 12.99 -2.66 -2.39
C ALA A 7 12.03 -1.84 -3.28
N ASN A 8 12.20 -1.97 -4.60
CA ASN A 8 11.14 -1.67 -5.56
C ASN A 8 10.13 -2.83 -5.45
N LEU A 9 9.09 -2.66 -4.62
CA LEU A 9 8.06 -3.69 -4.44
C LEU A 9 7.04 -3.69 -5.58
N VAL A 10 7.08 -2.69 -6.46
CA VAL A 10 6.00 -2.39 -7.40
C VAL A 10 6.59 -2.00 -8.76
N THR A 11 6.19 -2.73 -9.81
CA THR A 11 6.41 -2.36 -11.21
C THR A 11 5.19 -1.57 -11.72
N ASP A 12 5.36 -0.69 -12.71
CA ASP A 12 4.28 0.19 -13.18
C ASP A 12 3.04 -0.55 -13.70
N ASP A 13 3.20 -1.82 -14.08
CA ASP A 13 2.14 -2.71 -14.58
C ASP A 13 1.39 -3.47 -13.49
N THR A 14 1.70 -3.27 -12.20
CA THR A 14 0.94 -3.93 -11.14
C THR A 14 -0.50 -3.43 -11.10
N VAL A 15 -1.44 -4.31 -11.43
CA VAL A 15 -2.87 -4.05 -11.28
C VAL A 15 -3.20 -4.11 -9.79
N ILE A 16 -3.57 -2.98 -9.21
CA ILE A 16 -3.93 -2.88 -7.78
C ILE A 16 -5.46 -2.88 -7.68
N ASN A 17 -6.02 -3.97 -7.17
CA ASN A 17 -7.45 -4.09 -6.89
C ASN A 17 -7.73 -3.98 -5.39
N TYR A 18 -8.89 -3.43 -5.04
CA TYR A 18 -9.33 -3.36 -3.64
C TYR A 18 -9.81 -4.71 -3.09
N LYS A 19 -10.09 -5.67 -3.98
CA LYS A 19 -10.51 -7.03 -3.61
C LYS A 19 -9.35 -7.95 -3.24
N ASP A 20 -8.13 -7.61 -3.67
CA ASP A 20 -6.94 -8.46 -3.50
C ASP A 20 -6.26 -8.16 -2.16
N ILE A 21 -6.87 -8.65 -1.07
CA ILE A 21 -6.47 -8.35 0.31
C ILE A 21 -4.98 -8.68 0.55
N ASP A 22 -4.51 -9.82 0.06
CA ASP A 22 -3.12 -10.27 0.25
C ASP A 22 -2.09 -9.31 -0.35
N THR A 23 -2.44 -8.63 -1.45
CA THR A 23 -1.57 -7.62 -2.05
C THR A 23 -1.57 -6.34 -1.24
N LEU A 24 -2.74 -5.92 -0.74
CA LEU A 24 -2.88 -4.71 0.06
C LEU A 24 -2.21 -4.83 1.43
N LEU A 25 -2.25 -6.01 2.04
CA LEU A 25 -1.57 -6.30 3.30
C LEU A 25 -0.05 -6.10 3.20
N LYS A 26 0.58 -6.40 2.06
CA LYS A 26 2.02 -6.16 1.83
C LYS A 26 2.39 -4.68 1.85
N PHE A 27 1.44 -3.79 1.55
CA PHE A 27 1.64 -2.34 1.58
C PHE A 27 1.28 -1.70 2.93
N MET A 28 0.83 -2.50 3.90
CA MET A 28 0.41 -2.04 5.20
C MET A 28 1.37 -2.49 6.30
N THR A 29 1.40 -1.73 7.38
CA THR A 29 2.06 -2.16 8.62
C THR A 29 1.17 -3.18 9.34
N PRO A 30 1.73 -3.98 10.27
CA PRO A 30 0.95 -4.88 11.11
C PRO A 30 -0.15 -4.18 11.92
N GLN A 31 0.03 -2.87 12.17
CA GLN A 31 -0.95 -2.02 12.85
C GLN A 31 -2.08 -1.52 11.95
N GLY A 32 -2.12 -1.94 10.68
CA GLY A 32 -3.15 -1.51 9.74
C GLY A 32 -2.95 -0.11 9.19
N LYS A 33 -1.74 0.49 9.28
CA LYS A 33 -1.42 1.79 8.65
C LYS A 33 -0.78 1.58 7.28
N LEU A 34 -1.05 2.47 6.33
CA LEU A 34 -0.40 2.43 5.02
C LEU A 34 1.09 2.80 5.18
N MET A 35 1.97 1.99 4.59
CA MET A 35 3.41 2.26 4.61
C MET A 35 3.75 3.50 3.78
N PRO A 36 4.77 4.28 4.18
CA PRO A 36 5.18 5.45 3.42
C PRO A 36 5.82 5.03 2.10
N ARG A 37 5.66 5.87 1.06
CA ARG A 37 6.22 5.65 -0.29
C ARG A 37 7.70 5.25 -0.28
N ARG A 38 8.50 5.82 0.63
CA ARG A 38 9.95 5.54 0.76
C ARG A 38 10.26 4.08 1.13
N ARG A 39 9.35 3.41 1.84
CA ARG A 39 9.46 1.98 2.22
C ARG A 39 8.94 1.06 1.13
N ILE A 40 7.93 1.50 0.37
CA ILE A 40 7.32 0.73 -0.72
C ILE A 40 8.17 0.81 -2.00
N GLY A 41 8.87 1.92 -2.21
CA GLY A 41 9.69 2.12 -3.41
C GLY A 41 8.87 2.26 -4.68
N CYS A 42 7.71 2.93 -4.61
CA CYS A 42 6.82 3.17 -5.75
C CYS A 42 6.77 4.65 -6.17
N ASP A 43 6.21 4.90 -7.35
CA ASP A 43 5.93 6.23 -7.87
C ASP A 43 4.72 6.90 -7.20
N ALA A 44 4.63 8.23 -7.33
CA ALA A 44 3.54 9.00 -6.73
C ALA A 44 2.16 8.57 -7.24
N LYS A 45 2.05 8.28 -8.55
CA LYS A 45 0.80 7.80 -9.18
C LYS A 45 0.38 6.45 -8.61
N THR A 46 1.33 5.54 -8.50
CA THR A 46 1.11 4.19 -7.96
C THR A 46 0.76 4.24 -6.48
N GLN A 47 1.44 5.06 -5.69
CA GLN A 47 1.07 5.30 -4.27
C GLN A 47 -0.36 5.83 -4.13
N HIS A 48 -0.82 6.72 -5.03
CA HIS A 48 -2.19 7.22 -5.02
C HIS A 48 -3.20 6.10 -5.34
N ARG A 49 -2.91 5.25 -6.34
CA ARG A 49 -3.71 4.05 -6.66
C ARG A 49 -3.83 3.11 -5.46
N ILE A 50 -2.71 2.79 -4.79
CA ILE A 50 -2.69 1.96 -3.57
C ILE A 50 -3.57 2.58 -2.49
N ARG A 51 -3.41 3.88 -2.23
CA ARG A 51 -4.20 4.58 -1.20
C ARG A 51 -5.70 4.48 -1.47
N THR A 52 -6.14 4.70 -2.71
CA THR A 52 -7.55 4.61 -3.10
C THR A 52 -8.09 3.19 -2.98
N ALA A 53 -7.30 2.18 -3.38
CA ALA A 53 -7.67 0.77 -3.24
C ALA A 53 -7.83 0.36 -1.76
N ILE A 54 -6.88 0.76 -0.90
CA ILE A 54 -6.95 0.51 0.56
C ILE A 54 -8.14 1.22 1.18
N LEU A 55 -8.43 2.46 0.78
CA LEU A 55 -9.58 3.20 1.28
C LEU A 55 -10.89 2.47 0.93
N ARG A 56 -11.04 2.01 -0.32
CA ARG A 56 -12.20 1.22 -0.75
C ARG A 56 -12.34 -0.09 0.01
N ALA A 57 -11.24 -0.82 0.18
CA ALA A 57 -11.22 -2.06 0.95
C ALA A 57 -11.64 -1.85 2.41
N ARG A 58 -11.21 -0.75 3.03
CA ARG A 58 -11.61 -0.37 4.39
C ARG A 58 -13.07 0.02 4.51
N THR A 59 -13.62 0.76 3.54
CA THR A 59 -15.05 1.10 3.53
C THR A 59 -15.95 -0.14 3.39
N LEU A 60 -15.43 -1.20 2.76
CA LEU A 60 -16.12 -2.48 2.62
C LEU A 60 -15.89 -3.44 3.80
N GLY A 61 -15.08 -3.04 4.79
CA GLY A 61 -14.74 -3.90 5.94
C GLY A 61 -13.74 -5.02 5.65
N LEU A 62 -13.08 -5.02 4.48
CA LEU A 62 -12.08 -6.02 4.11
C LEU A 62 -10.73 -5.81 4.80
N LEU A 63 -10.44 -4.56 5.21
CA LEU A 63 -9.21 -4.19 5.90
C LEU A 63 -9.52 -3.33 7.12
N PRO A 64 -8.76 -3.49 8.21
CA PRO A 64 -8.92 -2.67 9.39
C PRO A 64 -8.43 -1.23 9.16
N TYR A 65 -9.05 -0.30 9.88
CA TYR A 65 -8.46 1.01 10.12
C TYR A 65 -7.33 0.85 11.13
N GLY A 66 -6.21 1.53 10.89
CA GLY A 66 -5.10 1.49 11.84
C GLY A 66 -5.42 2.33 13.07
N ASN A 67 -4.99 1.84 14.23
CA ASN A 67 -5.03 2.56 15.51
C ASN A 67 -3.90 3.60 15.58
#